data_AF-A0A8H7REG4-F1
#
_entry.id   AF-A0A8H7REG4-F1
#
_cell.length_a   1.000
_cell.length_b   1.000
_cell.length_c   1.000
_cell.angle_alpha   90.00
_cell.angle_beta   90.00
_cell.angle_gamma   90.00
#
_symmetry.space_group_name_H-M   'P 1'
#
loop_
_entity.id
_entity.type
_entity.pdbx_description
1 polymer ?
#
loop_
_entity_poly.entity_id
_entity_poly.type
_entity_poly.pdbx_seq_one_letter_code
_entity_poly.pdbx_strand_id
1 'polypeptide(L)'
;MSLKVYFEDGRGNAMDEDGLEPVQMEVDEEANLNGSNNKEIHRGDFVKDMFSYYVYERGLTAGKAASIMNILRRTGYNLLKDDQDIIVGRLEGKNDDSRDEKLTERRGKKAILNEDHKKHLEETFDENPSATVDQAIDSLTSHFEGLEVGKKIVHNLMVNECALSFKKAYFYPAERNSNEKIQQRFE
;
A
#
# COMPACT_ATOMS: atom_id res chain seq x y z
N MET A 1 14.48 -47.27 4.17
CA MET A 1 14.23 -46.07 4.99
C MET A 1 13.91 -46.55 6.39
N SER A 2 14.79 -46.28 7.36
CA SER A 2 14.61 -46.68 8.76
C SER A 2 13.67 -45.70 9.45
N LEU A 3 12.60 -46.22 10.06
CA LEU A 3 11.69 -45.44 10.89
C LEU A 3 12.43 -45.06 12.19
N LYS A 4 12.54 -43.76 12.50
CA LYS A 4 13.05 -43.28 13.79
C LYS A 4 11.86 -42.78 14.62
N VAL A 5 11.73 -43.31 15.83
CA VAL A 5 10.63 -42.99 16.75
C VAL A 5 11.19 -42.18 17.90
N TYR A 6 10.58 -41.04 18.19
CA TYR A 6 10.95 -40.16 19.31
C TYR A 6 9.84 -40.20 20.37
N PHE A 7 10.21 -40.09 21.64
CA PHE A 7 9.28 -40.07 22.76
C PHE A 7 9.68 -39.02 23.79
N GLU A 8 8.74 -38.64 24.65
CA GLU A 8 8.89 -37.56 25.63
C GLU A 8 9.29 -38.14 27.00
N ASP A 9 10.31 -37.59 27.64
CA ASP A 9 10.94 -38.14 28.87
C ASP A 9 10.17 -37.85 30.18
N GLY A 10 8.94 -37.34 30.08
CA GLY A 10 8.11 -36.94 31.23
C GLY A 10 8.57 -35.64 31.92
N ARG A 11 9.60 -34.96 31.40
CA ARG A 11 10.02 -33.60 31.80
C ARG A 11 9.82 -32.57 30.70
N GLY A 12 9.27 -32.99 29.55
CA GLY A 12 8.96 -32.12 28.41
C GLY A 12 10.00 -32.15 27.30
N ASN A 13 11.02 -33.01 27.38
CA ASN A 13 12.07 -33.11 26.37
C ASN A 13 11.81 -34.30 25.46
N ALA A 14 11.94 -34.10 24.14
CA ALA A 14 11.91 -35.18 23.17
C ALA A 14 13.25 -35.92 23.19
N MET A 15 13.24 -37.26 23.19
CA MET A 15 14.40 -38.14 23.21
C MET A 15 14.32 -39.13 22.05
N ASP A 16 15.47 -39.62 21.58
CA ASP A 16 15.55 -40.73 20.62
C ASP A 16 15.46 -42.11 21.30
N GLU A 17 15.49 -43.18 20.49
CA GLU A 17 15.35 -44.58 20.95
C GLU A 17 16.43 -45.03 21.94
N ASP A 18 17.58 -44.34 21.97
CA ASP A 18 18.70 -44.61 22.86
C ASP A 18 18.69 -43.69 24.10
N GLY A 19 17.66 -42.84 24.25
CA GLY A 19 17.49 -41.93 25.39
C GLY A 19 18.40 -40.71 25.33
N LEU A 20 18.90 -40.34 24.15
CA LEU A 20 19.73 -39.17 23.91
C LEU A 20 18.87 -38.00 23.39
N GLU A 21 19.23 -36.78 23.77
CA GLU A 21 18.56 -35.58 23.27
C GLU A 21 18.82 -35.43 21.76
N PRO A 22 17.77 -35.30 20.93
CA PRO A 22 17.87 -35.14 19.50
C PRO A 22 18.27 -33.70 19.19
N VAL A 23 19.58 -33.46 19.21
CA VAL A 23 20.28 -32.27 18.67
C VAL A 23 20.30 -31.04 19.60
N GLN A 24 21.47 -30.80 20.21
CA GLN A 24 21.88 -29.44 20.57
C GLN A 24 22.06 -28.65 19.27
N MET A 25 21.21 -27.64 19.08
CA MET A 25 21.32 -26.72 17.95
C MET A 25 22.46 -25.73 18.27
N GLU A 26 23.68 -26.01 17.80
CA GLU A 26 24.74 -25.01 17.79
C GLU A 26 24.30 -23.88 16.83
N VAL A 27 23.81 -22.79 17.41
CA VAL A 27 23.55 -21.54 16.68
C VAL A 27 24.88 -20.83 16.57
N ASP A 28 25.48 -20.82 15.38
CA ASP A 28 26.61 -19.95 15.06
C ASP A 28 26.20 -18.48 15.25
N GLU A 29 26.57 -17.88 16.37
CA GLU A 29 26.24 -16.49 16.73
C GLU A 29 26.97 -15.44 15.86
N GLU A 30 27.91 -15.84 15.00
CA GLU A 30 28.71 -14.90 14.17
C GLU A 30 28.31 -14.82 12.69
N ALA A 31 27.32 -15.57 12.22
CA ALA A 31 26.96 -15.60 10.80
C ALA A 31 25.69 -14.80 10.46
N ASN A 32 25.62 -13.50 10.77
CA ASN A 32 24.74 -12.60 9.99
C ASN A 32 25.06 -11.09 10.08
N LEU A 33 26.34 -10.74 10.13
CA LEU A 33 26.78 -9.42 9.73
C LEU A 33 27.14 -9.51 8.24
N ASN A 34 26.26 -8.98 7.37
CA ASN A 34 26.44 -8.69 5.93
C ASN A 34 25.36 -9.35 5.04
N GLY A 35 24.12 -8.93 5.23
CA GLY A 35 23.01 -9.28 4.35
C GLY A 35 22.11 -8.07 4.12
N SER A 36 22.50 -7.24 3.16
CA SER A 36 21.72 -6.15 2.59
C SER A 36 20.25 -6.52 2.37
N ASN A 37 19.34 -5.73 2.95
CA ASN A 37 18.03 -5.37 2.40
C ASN A 37 17.51 -4.17 3.19
N ASN A 38 17.66 -2.96 2.65
CA ASN A 38 16.93 -1.78 3.13
C ASN A 38 15.44 -1.91 2.77
N LYS A 39 14.76 -2.90 3.35
CA LYS A 39 13.31 -2.86 3.45
C LYS A 39 13.05 -2.10 4.75
N GLU A 40 12.39 -0.94 4.66
CA GLU A 40 11.79 -0.30 5.82
C GLU A 40 10.83 -1.34 6.41
N ILE A 41 11.30 -2.11 7.40
CA ILE A 41 10.43 -3.02 8.14
C ILE A 41 9.51 -2.10 8.92
N HIS A 42 8.26 -2.02 8.49
CA HIS A 42 7.21 -1.33 9.23
C HIS A 42 7.03 -2.09 10.55
N ARG A 43 7.66 -1.59 11.59
CA ARG A 43 7.54 -2.15 12.93
C ARG A 43 6.30 -1.55 13.56
N GLY A 44 5.39 -2.42 14.00
CA GLY A 44 4.15 -2.00 14.66
C GLY A 44 4.42 -1.11 15.85
N ASP A 45 3.44 -0.28 16.20
CA ASP A 45 3.59 0.81 17.18
C ASP A 45 4.11 0.33 18.54
N PHE A 46 3.77 -0.89 18.94
CA PHE A 46 4.31 -1.55 20.12
C PHE A 46 5.85 -1.57 20.20
N VAL A 47 6.54 -1.79 19.08
CA VAL A 47 8.01 -1.85 19.06
C VAL A 47 8.61 -0.45 19.27
N LYS A 48 7.94 0.58 18.77
CA LYS A 48 8.35 1.98 18.97
C LYS A 48 8.10 2.39 20.41
N ASP A 49 6.91 2.11 20.95
CA ASP A 49 6.56 2.43 22.33
C ASP A 49 7.51 1.77 23.33
N MET A 50 7.81 0.49 23.12
CA MET A 50 8.74 -0.25 23.97
C MET A 50 10.17 0.31 23.85
N PHE A 51 10.59 0.71 22.64
CA PHE A 51 11.87 1.39 22.43
C PHE A 51 11.93 2.74 23.20
N SER A 52 10.87 3.55 23.11
CA SER A 52 10.76 4.83 23.81
C SER A 52 10.78 4.65 25.34
N TYR A 53 10.09 3.63 25.87
CA TYR A 53 10.17 3.24 27.29
C TYR A 53 11.61 2.97 27.75
N TYR A 54 12.37 2.16 26.99
CA TYR A 54 13.75 1.85 27.34
C TYR A 54 14.68 3.08 27.32
N VAL A 55 14.45 4.01 26.40
CA VAL A 55 15.27 5.22 26.25
C VAL A 55 14.94 6.27 27.31
N TYR A 56 13.66 6.60 27.49
CA TYR A 56 13.25 7.70 28.35
C TYR A 56 13.00 7.27 29.80
N GLU A 57 12.29 6.17 30.03
CA GLU A 57 11.95 5.72 31.39
C GLU A 57 13.10 4.93 32.03
N ARG A 58 13.80 4.10 31.25
CA ARG A 58 14.95 3.33 31.75
C ARG A 58 16.31 4.01 31.51
N GLY A 59 16.34 5.16 30.85
CA GLY A 59 17.55 5.96 30.65
C GLY A 59 18.63 5.26 29.82
N LEU A 60 18.27 4.28 28.99
CA LEU A 60 19.24 3.55 28.17
C LEU A 60 19.63 4.35 26.93
N THR A 61 20.88 4.19 26.49
CA THR A 61 21.31 4.71 25.19
C THR A 61 20.54 4.02 24.07
N ALA A 62 20.15 4.75 23.01
CA ALA A 62 19.44 4.21 21.85
C ALA A 62 20.06 2.92 21.28
N GLY A 63 21.40 2.80 21.26
CA GLY A 63 22.07 1.58 20.82
C GLY A 63 21.84 0.38 21.75
N LYS A 64 21.79 0.60 23.07
CA LYS A 64 21.50 -0.46 24.06
C LYS A 64 20.03 -0.87 24.02
N ALA A 65 19.12 0.10 23.94
CA ALA A 65 17.69 -0.15 23.76
C ALA A 65 17.43 -0.92 22.46
N ALA A 66 18.10 -0.55 21.36
CA ALA A 66 18.02 -1.27 20.10
C ALA A 66 18.52 -2.72 20.22
N SER A 67 19.65 -2.94 20.90
CA SER A 67 20.17 -4.28 21.14
C SER A 67 19.20 -5.16 21.93
N ILE A 68 18.57 -4.62 22.98
CA ILE A 68 17.57 -5.35 23.80
C ILE A 68 16.35 -5.71 22.96
N MET A 69 15.90 -4.80 22.10
CA MET A 69 14.72 -4.97 21.26
C MET A 69 15.01 -5.78 19.96
N ASN A 70 16.22 -6.31 19.80
CA ASN A 70 16.69 -6.96 18.58
C ASN A 70 16.49 -6.08 17.32
N ILE A 71 16.85 -4.81 17.46
CA ILE A 71 16.75 -3.76 16.45
C ILE A 71 18.14 -3.43 15.95
N LEU A 72 18.27 -3.24 14.63
CA LEU A 72 19.50 -2.73 14.05
C LEU A 72 19.85 -1.38 14.69
N ARG A 73 21.08 -1.23 15.17
CA ARG A 73 21.54 -0.04 15.90
C ARG A 73 21.19 1.27 15.17
N ARG A 74 21.36 1.30 13.85
CA ARG A 74 21.00 2.45 12.99
C ARG A 74 19.53 2.80 13.07
N THR A 75 18.65 1.80 13.03
CA THR A 75 17.21 1.98 13.17
C THR A 75 16.86 2.57 14.54
N GLY A 76 17.53 2.15 15.62
CA GLY A 76 17.33 2.75 16.94
C GLY A 76 17.68 4.24 17.00
N TYR A 77 18.80 4.64 16.40
CA TYR A 77 19.14 6.07 16.34
C TYR A 77 18.21 6.87 15.43
N ASN A 78 17.72 6.28 14.33
CA ASN A 78 16.72 6.93 13.48
C ASN A 78 15.41 7.15 14.24
N LEU A 79 14.94 6.14 14.99
CA LEU A 79 13.73 6.27 15.82
C LEU A 79 13.88 7.38 16.87
N LEU A 80 15.02 7.45 17.56
CA LEU A 80 15.28 8.52 18.52
C LEU A 80 15.29 9.90 17.85
N LYS A 81 15.87 10.00 16.65
CA LYS A 81 15.91 11.25 15.89
C LYS A 81 14.51 11.66 15.46
N ASP A 82 13.72 10.73 14.92
CA ASP A 82 12.35 10.96 14.51
C ASP A 82 11.51 11.45 15.71
N ASP A 83 11.64 10.79 16.87
CA ASP A 83 11.01 11.18 18.15
C ASP A 83 11.40 12.59 18.61
N GLN A 84 12.68 12.95 18.52
CA GLN A 84 13.14 14.30 18.85
C GLN A 84 12.57 15.34 17.90
N ASP A 85 12.56 15.05 16.60
CA ASP A 85 11.98 15.92 15.58
C ASP A 85 10.45 16.09 15.79
N ILE A 86 9.75 15.05 16.29
CA ILE A 86 8.35 15.15 16.75
C ILE A 86 8.21 16.18 17.87
N ILE A 87 9.01 16.02 18.93
CA ILE A 87 8.94 16.86 20.12
C ILE A 87 9.26 18.31 19.77
N VAL A 88 10.32 18.54 18.98
CA VAL A 88 10.69 19.88 18.51
C VAL A 88 9.57 20.48 17.66
N GLY A 89 8.98 19.73 16.74
CA GLY A 89 7.85 20.20 15.94
C GLY A 89 6.65 20.64 16.79
N ARG A 90 6.31 19.87 17.84
CA ARG A 90 5.26 20.22 18.80
C ARG A 90 5.57 21.51 19.56
N LEU A 91 6.81 21.67 20.00
CA LEU A 91 7.27 22.89 20.71
C LEU A 91 7.24 24.13 19.81
N GLU A 92 7.51 23.96 18.52
CA GLU A 92 7.42 25.02 17.50
C GLU A 92 5.97 25.36 17.10
N GLY A 93 4.97 24.72 17.70
CA GLY A 93 3.56 24.98 17.41
C GLY A 93 3.08 24.41 16.06
N LYS A 94 3.81 23.45 15.48
CA LYS A 94 3.32 22.69 14.33
C LYS A 94 2.30 21.67 14.85
N ASN A 95 1.02 21.88 14.54
CA ASN A 95 -0.06 20.97 14.95
C ASN A 95 0.19 19.55 14.40
N ASP A 96 0.13 18.56 15.30
CA ASP A 96 0.28 17.12 14.99
C ASP A 96 -0.94 16.56 14.22
N ASP A 97 -2.02 17.35 14.05
CA ASP A 97 -3.15 17.01 13.15
C ASP A 97 -2.66 16.73 11.71
N SER A 98 -1.51 17.30 11.34
CA SER A 98 -0.85 17.07 10.06
C SER A 98 -0.08 15.76 9.96
N ARG A 99 0.06 14.95 11.04
CA ARG A 99 0.87 13.73 11.04
C ARG A 99 0.08 12.46 10.73
N ASP A 100 -1.15 12.36 11.22
CA ASP A 100 -2.11 11.39 10.70
C ASP A 100 -2.40 11.69 9.23
N GLU A 101 -2.47 12.97 8.83
CA GLU A 101 -2.45 13.36 7.43
C GLU A 101 -1.13 12.99 6.72
N LYS A 102 0.06 13.19 7.30
CA LYS A 102 1.35 12.84 6.63
C LYS A 102 1.61 11.34 6.47
N LEU A 103 1.02 10.49 7.31
CA LEU A 103 1.09 9.03 7.17
C LEU A 103 -0.01 8.51 6.22
N THR A 104 -1.15 9.21 6.14
CA THR A 104 -2.24 8.91 5.19
C THR A 104 -2.08 9.58 3.82
N GLU A 105 -1.23 10.60 3.72
CA GLU A 105 -0.64 11.16 2.51
C GLU A 105 0.22 10.06 1.91
N ARG A 106 -0.45 9.15 1.19
CA ARG A 106 0.19 8.16 0.34
C ARG A 106 1.29 8.92 -0.39
N ARG A 107 2.55 8.50 -0.20
CA ARG A 107 3.75 8.99 -0.92
C ARG A 107 3.68 8.67 -2.43
N GLY A 108 2.50 8.77 -3.02
CA GLY A 108 2.21 8.60 -4.42
C GLY A 108 2.26 9.95 -5.14
N LYS A 109 2.36 9.88 -6.47
CA LYS A 109 2.20 11.05 -7.32
C LYS A 109 0.81 11.64 -7.07
N LYS A 110 0.74 12.96 -6.91
CA LYS A 110 -0.54 13.70 -6.88
C LYS A 110 -1.32 13.34 -8.16
N ALA A 111 -2.63 13.16 -8.02
CA ALA A 111 -3.48 12.85 -9.16
C ALA A 111 -3.35 13.97 -10.20
N ILE A 112 -3.21 13.58 -11.48
CA ILE A 112 -3.11 14.53 -12.62
C ILE A 112 -4.46 15.20 -12.87
N LEU A 113 -5.54 14.55 -12.44
CA LEU A 113 -6.91 15.02 -12.59
C LEU A 113 -7.40 15.60 -11.26
N ASN A 114 -7.96 16.81 -11.31
CA ASN A 114 -8.49 17.55 -10.17
C ASN A 114 -10.02 17.43 -10.08
N GLU A 115 -10.60 17.91 -8.97
CA GLU A 115 -12.06 17.96 -8.77
C GLU A 115 -12.78 18.77 -9.87
N ASP A 116 -12.16 19.81 -10.41
CA ASP A 116 -12.71 20.58 -11.53
C ASP A 116 -12.89 19.72 -12.80
N HIS A 117 -11.91 18.85 -13.09
CA HIS A 117 -11.98 17.94 -14.24
C HIS A 117 -13.09 16.90 -14.06
N LYS A 118 -13.30 16.46 -12.82
CA LYS A 118 -14.39 15.55 -12.46
C LYS A 118 -15.75 16.19 -12.72
N LYS A 119 -15.96 17.41 -12.24
CA LYS A 119 -17.23 18.14 -12.42
C LYS A 119 -17.57 18.33 -13.90
N HIS A 120 -16.59 18.70 -14.73
CA HIS A 120 -16.77 18.81 -16.18
C HIS A 120 -17.19 17.47 -16.82
N LEU A 121 -16.61 16.35 -16.37
CA LEU A 121 -17.02 15.03 -16.84
C LEU A 121 -18.44 14.68 -16.43
N GLU A 122 -18.87 15.01 -15.22
CA GLU A 122 -20.25 14.77 -14.79
C GLU A 122 -21.25 15.56 -15.65
N GLU A 123 -21.01 16.85 -15.85
CA GLU A 123 -21.88 17.71 -16.69
C GLU A 123 -21.97 17.20 -18.14
N THR A 124 -20.84 16.80 -18.74
CA THR A 124 -20.83 16.30 -20.13
C THR A 124 -21.60 14.99 -20.32
N PHE A 125 -21.60 14.10 -19.32
CA PHE A 125 -22.32 12.82 -19.38
C PHE A 125 -23.79 12.94 -18.97
N ASP A 126 -24.14 13.94 -18.16
CA ASP A 126 -25.54 14.29 -17.90
C ASP A 126 -26.23 14.82 -19.16
N GLU A 127 -25.53 15.64 -19.96
CA GLU A 127 -26.05 16.10 -21.26
C GLU A 127 -26.10 14.97 -22.30
N ASN A 128 -25.06 14.13 -22.36
CA ASN A 128 -24.91 13.07 -23.36
C ASN A 128 -24.51 11.72 -22.73
N PRO A 129 -25.47 10.91 -22.24
CA PRO A 129 -25.15 9.65 -21.55
C PRO A 129 -24.55 8.56 -22.45
N SER A 130 -24.64 8.73 -23.78
CA SER A 130 -24.02 7.81 -24.75
C SER A 130 -22.58 8.22 -25.13
N ALA A 131 -22.03 9.26 -24.51
CA ALA A 131 -20.68 9.72 -24.83
C ALA A 131 -19.63 8.62 -24.60
N THR A 132 -18.63 8.62 -25.47
CA THR A 132 -17.53 7.65 -25.45
C THR A 132 -16.36 8.19 -24.63
N VAL A 133 -15.52 7.32 -24.07
CA VAL A 133 -14.33 7.76 -23.31
C VAL A 133 -13.41 8.65 -24.15
N ASP A 134 -13.32 8.41 -25.46
CA ASP A 134 -12.50 9.24 -26.36
C ASP A 134 -13.07 10.67 -26.49
N GLN A 135 -14.40 10.80 -26.58
CA GLN A 135 -15.08 12.10 -26.58
C GLN A 135 -14.92 12.83 -25.24
N ALA A 136 -14.86 12.09 -24.13
CA ALA A 136 -14.60 12.66 -22.81
C ALA A 136 -13.17 13.24 -22.72
N ILE A 137 -12.18 12.57 -23.32
CA ILE A 137 -10.81 13.08 -23.42
C ILE A 137 -10.78 14.35 -24.26
N ASP A 138 -11.42 14.34 -25.44
CA ASP A 138 -11.47 15.51 -26.32
C ASP A 138 -12.16 16.71 -25.65
N SER A 139 -13.21 16.46 -24.87
CA SER A 139 -13.91 17.49 -24.09
C SER A 139 -13.01 18.07 -22.99
N LEU A 140 -12.25 17.22 -22.29
CA LEU A 140 -11.29 17.64 -21.27
C LEU A 140 -10.12 18.45 -21.85
N THR A 141 -9.53 17.99 -22.95
CA THR A 141 -8.40 18.67 -23.59
C THR A 141 -8.81 19.98 -24.25
N SER A 142 -10.07 20.09 -24.69
CA SER A 142 -10.63 21.34 -25.23
C SER A 142 -10.94 22.36 -24.14
N HIS A 143 -11.42 21.93 -22.97
CA HIS A 143 -11.79 22.82 -21.87
C HIS A 143 -10.58 23.24 -21.00
N PHE A 144 -9.60 22.34 -20.84
CA PHE A 144 -8.40 22.58 -20.03
C PHE A 144 -7.15 22.62 -20.91
N GLU A 145 -6.68 23.82 -21.25
CA GLU A 145 -5.48 24.02 -22.06
C GLU A 145 -4.23 23.39 -21.40
N GLY A 146 -3.47 22.63 -22.18
CA GLY A 146 -2.22 21.98 -21.72
C GLY A 146 -2.41 20.68 -20.94
N LEU A 147 -3.65 20.18 -20.82
CA LEU A 147 -3.92 18.89 -20.20
C LEU A 147 -3.59 17.74 -21.15
N GLU A 148 -2.54 16.97 -20.86
CA GLU A 148 -2.23 15.72 -21.57
C GLU A 148 -2.63 14.52 -20.69
N VAL A 149 -3.75 13.87 -21.05
CA VAL A 149 -4.32 12.77 -20.27
C VAL A 149 -4.49 11.51 -21.11
N GLY A 150 -4.05 10.39 -20.55
CA GLY A 150 -4.22 9.08 -21.18
C GLY A 150 -5.61 8.49 -20.93
N LYS A 151 -6.11 7.70 -21.89
CA LYS A 151 -7.41 7.00 -21.81
C LYS A 151 -7.62 6.19 -20.54
N LYS A 152 -6.57 5.53 -20.03
CA LYS A 152 -6.63 4.75 -18.78
C LYS A 152 -6.87 5.63 -17.55
N ILE A 153 -6.28 6.83 -17.52
CA ILE A 153 -6.39 7.74 -16.37
C ILE A 153 -7.83 8.28 -16.32
N VAL A 154 -8.35 8.75 -17.46
CA VAL A 154 -9.73 9.23 -17.57
C VAL A 154 -10.73 8.12 -17.26
N HIS A 155 -10.55 6.92 -17.82
CA HIS A 155 -11.42 5.77 -17.50
C HIS A 155 -11.42 5.44 -16.00
N ASN A 156 -10.26 5.40 -15.35
CA ASN A 156 -10.17 5.13 -13.91
C ASN A 156 -10.83 6.22 -13.08
N LEU A 157 -10.69 7.49 -13.48
CA LEU A 157 -11.36 8.62 -12.83
C LEU A 157 -12.89 8.44 -12.91
N MET A 158 -13.40 8.17 -14.12
CA MET A 158 -14.84 8.03 -14.34
C MET A 158 -15.45 6.85 -13.56
N VAL A 159 -14.75 5.72 -13.48
CA VAL A 159 -15.24 4.54 -12.74
C VAL A 159 -15.14 4.73 -11.23
N ASN A 160 -14.01 5.25 -10.73
CA ASN A 160 -13.75 5.31 -9.29
C ASN A 160 -14.33 6.56 -8.63
N GLU A 161 -14.25 7.71 -9.30
CA GLU A 161 -14.61 9.01 -8.72
C GLU A 161 -16.00 9.49 -9.16
N CYS A 162 -16.37 9.30 -10.43
CA CYS A 162 -17.72 9.62 -10.95
C CYS A 162 -18.70 8.45 -10.79
N ALA A 163 -18.26 7.29 -10.28
CA ALA A 163 -19.08 6.08 -10.11
C ALA A 163 -19.83 5.64 -11.39
N LEU A 164 -19.29 5.93 -12.58
CA LEU A 164 -19.90 5.59 -13.85
C LEU A 164 -19.67 4.12 -14.20
N SER A 165 -20.71 3.50 -14.79
CA SER A 165 -20.64 2.13 -15.30
C SER A 165 -20.61 2.14 -16.82
N PHE A 166 -19.52 1.68 -17.42
CA PHE A 166 -19.40 1.59 -18.87
C PHE A 166 -19.89 0.24 -19.39
N LYS A 167 -20.78 0.29 -20.37
CA LYS A 167 -21.17 -0.90 -21.15
C LYS A 167 -20.46 -0.89 -22.49
N LYS A 168 -20.06 -2.07 -22.93
CA LYS A 168 -19.55 -2.26 -24.29
C LYS A 168 -20.70 -2.13 -25.28
N ALA A 169 -20.64 -1.11 -26.13
CA ALA A 169 -21.57 -0.97 -27.24
C ALA A 169 -21.18 -1.93 -28.38
N TYR A 170 -22.16 -2.67 -28.89
CA TYR A 170 -22.01 -3.44 -30.12
C TYR A 170 -22.68 -2.67 -31.25
N PHE A 171 -21.89 -2.21 -32.21
CA PHE A 171 -22.41 -1.56 -33.41
C PHE A 171 -22.74 -2.61 -34.46
N TYR A 172 -23.94 -2.52 -35.01
CA TYR A 172 -24.33 -3.32 -36.16
C TYR A 172 -24.29 -2.44 -37.42
N PRO A 173 -24.06 -3.03 -38.61
CA PRO A 173 -24.13 -2.29 -39.86
C PRO A 173 -25.48 -1.58 -40.02
N ALA A 174 -25.47 -0.34 -40.49
CA ALA A 174 -26.70 0.44 -40.69
C ALA A 174 -27.71 -0.29 -41.58
N GLU A 175 -27.23 -1.05 -42.58
CA GLU A 175 -28.02 -1.92 -43.45
C GLU A 175 -28.87 -2.94 -42.66
N ARG A 176 -28.41 -3.40 -41.49
CA ARG A 176 -29.16 -4.30 -40.61
C ARG A 176 -30.42 -3.64 -40.04
N ASN A 177 -30.40 -2.32 -39.89
CA ASN A 177 -31.53 -1.51 -39.44
C ASN A 177 -32.33 -0.91 -40.61
N SER A 178 -32.02 -1.27 -41.86
CA SER A 178 -32.87 -0.93 -43.00
C SER A 178 -34.24 -1.60 -42.87
N ASN A 179 -35.29 -0.91 -43.29
CA ASN A 179 -36.66 -1.40 -43.15
C ASN A 179 -36.86 -2.74 -43.89
N GLU A 180 -36.23 -2.89 -45.06
CA GLU A 180 -36.23 -4.13 -45.86
C GLU A 180 -35.62 -5.31 -45.09
N LYS A 181 -34.46 -5.12 -44.45
CA LYS A 181 -33.78 -6.17 -43.66
C LYS A 181 -34.48 -6.47 -42.33
N ILE A 182 -35.29 -5.54 -41.82
CA ILE A 182 -36.14 -5.77 -40.65
C ILE A 182 -37.34 -6.63 -41.06
N GLN A 183 -38.01 -6.32 -42.18
CA GLN A 183 -39.13 -7.09 -42.71
C GLN A 183 -38.73 -8.53 -43.06
N GLN A 184 -37.57 -8.74 -43.68
CA GLN A 184 -37.02 -10.08 -43.98
C GLN A 184 -36.78 -10.98 -42.74
N ARG A 185 -36.86 -10.46 -41.50
CA ARG A 185 -36.76 -11.29 -40.29
C ARG A 185 -38.10 -11.75 -39.74
N PHE A 186 -39.17 -11.07 -40.14
CA PHE A 186 -40.52 -11.37 -39.68
C PHE A 186 -41.25 -12.33 -40.64
N GLU A 187 -40.81 -12.42 -41.90
CA GLU A 187 -41.11 -13.52 -42.83
C GLU A 187 -40.33 -14.79 -42.48
#